data_AF-A0A1I2HQH5-F1
#
_entry.id   AF-A0A1I2HQH5-F1
#
_cell.length_a   1.000
_cell.length_b   1.000
_cell.length_c   1.000
_cell.angle_alpha   90.00
_cell.angle_beta   90.00
_cell.angle_gamma   90.00
#
_symmetry.space_group_name_H-M   'P 1'
#
loop_
_entity.id
_entity.type
_entity.pdbx_description
1 polymer ?
#
loop_
_entity_poly.entity_id
_entity_poly.type
_entity_poly.pdbx_seq_one_letter_code
_entity_poly.pdbx_strand_id
1 'polypeptide(L)'
;MKGQYVVTDVEAVVKPTRPTIVMWNRLEGRPRTANFDRALKAEVRDALWMLTRQWQTGEYQGEDAGWPVFAKIHMHTTPLTKYRPEGGAPEALPLATPLEAKVEQLPIQWSASGQKMHLDVRAQIGRQWRRMLSSAGLGAYEVQFREKYRFEVPTADAASAPVSAHRGAVQQYTALAGRCIDGGELYLYLVGQSGAPRASDGITTGSAVDKTALDELGDELVEWFASIYRAPAAQSAWKPSSLEYAFACSVQKKGAEKVLSADEYAHGHLDWYAFDHDPGEPGFGSLPELLPPENPVTRSFIPTPVAFEGMPDTRWWALEDRKTDFGDVKPSTTDLAQLLLIEFGLVYANDWFLVPFRLPAGTLAEVEGMAVTNSFGERFWIKAAGQGNDQSWHRWNMYTLSVKGDDPVQADTSLLLPPCTSPSQEGRPLEDVHLVRDEMANMVWAIEAVIPGVTGQGQSGSEAAEETAKYHRGRIGASEPAAAEDYAAAISYRAMTSVPEHWIPFVPVHVPGSNREVQLQRSRMPRTIAGDPAPEPALIEPRTGLLRPGLDGGPVAKFFVHEEEVPRAGIRVTKSFQRTRATNGEAHVWLGVRKQVGRGERSSGLSFDDIVDVEKTE
;
A
#
# COMPACT_ATOMS: atom_id res chain seq x y z
N MET A 1 -31.60 47.33 72.00
CA MET A 1 -30.20 47.75 72.20
C MET A 1 -29.74 48.45 70.93
N LYS A 2 -29.24 49.67 71.07
CA LYS A 2 -28.84 50.55 69.98
C LYS A 2 -27.61 49.98 69.26
N GLY A 3 -27.61 50.08 67.94
CA GLY A 3 -26.46 49.77 67.11
C GLY A 3 -25.30 50.72 67.40
N GLN A 4 -24.11 50.14 67.55
CA GLN A 4 -22.85 50.83 67.37
C GLN A 4 -21.98 49.90 66.53
N TYR A 5 -21.23 50.50 65.61
CA TYR A 5 -20.26 49.90 64.69
C TYR A 5 -20.82 49.37 63.34
N VAL A 6 -21.56 50.21 62.63
CA VAL A 6 -21.50 50.21 61.15
C VAL A 6 -20.52 51.29 60.73
N VAL A 7 -19.44 50.91 60.06
CA VAL A 7 -18.47 51.86 59.47
C VAL A 7 -18.94 52.15 58.04
N THR A 8 -19.56 53.31 57.84
CA THR A 8 -20.09 53.73 56.52
C THR A 8 -19.04 54.32 55.59
N ASP A 9 -17.84 54.61 56.09
CA ASP A 9 -16.72 55.12 55.30
C ASP A 9 -15.40 54.63 55.91
N VAL A 10 -14.80 53.61 55.29
CA VAL A 10 -13.53 53.00 55.73
C VAL A 10 -12.36 53.95 55.51
N GLU A 11 -12.45 54.87 54.55
CA GLU A 11 -11.38 55.83 54.22
C GLU A 11 -11.12 56.83 55.36
N ALA A 12 -12.16 57.17 56.13
CA ALA A 12 -12.05 58.03 57.30
C ALA A 12 -11.29 57.38 58.49
N VAL A 13 -11.29 56.04 58.58
CA VAL A 13 -10.64 55.29 59.67
C VAL A 13 -9.14 55.05 59.40
N VAL A 14 -8.72 55.09 58.12
CA VAL A 14 -7.36 54.74 57.69
C VAL A 14 -6.45 55.96 57.50
N LYS A 15 -6.85 57.17 57.92
CA LYS A 15 -5.91 58.31 57.91
C LYS A 15 -4.84 58.14 59.00
N PRO A 16 -3.55 57.94 58.64
CA PRO A 16 -2.49 57.80 59.63
C PRO A 16 -2.28 59.16 60.29
N THR A 17 -2.68 59.32 61.55
CA THR A 17 -2.48 60.55 62.34
C THR A 17 -1.09 60.67 62.94
N ARG A 18 -0.17 59.75 62.61
CA ARG A 18 1.24 59.82 62.95
C ARG A 18 2.08 59.38 61.74
N PRO A 19 2.96 60.22 61.19
CA PRO A 19 3.91 59.77 60.19
C PRO A 19 4.76 58.66 60.81
N THR A 20 4.53 57.43 60.37
CA THR A 20 5.30 56.26 60.78
C THR A 20 6.11 55.84 59.57
N ILE A 21 7.44 55.94 59.66
CA ILE A 21 8.34 55.45 58.62
C ILE A 21 8.35 53.93 58.74
N VAL A 22 7.52 53.24 57.95
CA VAL A 22 7.55 51.78 57.83
C VAL A 22 8.61 51.44 56.79
N MET A 23 9.76 50.97 57.23
CA MET A 23 10.81 50.48 56.33
C MET A 23 10.65 48.99 56.12
N TRP A 24 10.41 48.59 54.87
CA TRP A 24 10.42 47.19 54.46
C TRP A 24 11.82 46.87 53.93
N ASN A 25 12.56 46.02 54.63
CA ASN A 25 13.77 45.44 54.08
C ASN A 25 13.38 44.18 53.31
N ARG A 26 13.45 44.25 51.97
CA ARG A 26 13.35 43.04 51.15
C ARG A 26 14.63 42.23 51.38
N LEU A 27 14.49 41.10 52.07
CA LEU A 27 15.54 40.11 52.17
C LEU A 27 15.62 39.37 50.82
N GLU A 28 16.52 39.82 49.94
CA GLU A 28 16.85 39.09 48.72
C GLU A 28 18.07 38.19 48.98
N GLY A 29 17.88 36.88 48.83
CA GLY A 29 19.00 35.95 48.81
C GLY A 29 19.83 36.17 47.55
N ARG A 30 21.04 36.74 47.68
CA ARG A 30 22.03 36.72 46.59
C ARG A 30 22.79 35.39 46.61
N PRO A 31 22.60 34.49 45.63
CA PRO A 31 23.42 33.30 45.54
C PRO A 31 24.88 33.73 45.32
N ARG A 32 25.79 33.27 46.18
CA ARG A 32 27.23 33.55 46.07
C ARG A 32 27.90 32.72 44.97
N THR A 33 27.22 31.69 44.48
CA THR A 33 27.68 30.73 43.47
C THR A 33 26.47 30.18 42.70
N ALA A 34 26.58 30.01 41.40
CA ALA A 34 25.56 29.35 40.56
C ALA A 34 25.62 27.81 40.75
N ASN A 35 25.18 27.33 41.93
CA ASN A 35 25.04 25.91 42.21
C ASN A 35 23.55 25.54 42.29
N PHE A 36 23.06 24.87 41.26
CA PHE A 36 21.66 24.46 41.15
C PHE A 36 21.42 23.02 41.62
N ASP A 37 22.47 22.23 41.88
CA ASP A 37 22.36 20.80 42.22
C ASP A 37 21.39 20.57 43.38
N ARG A 38 21.52 21.36 44.45
CA ARG A 38 20.65 21.21 45.62
C ARG A 38 19.23 21.72 45.37
N ALA A 39 19.04 22.70 44.49
CA ALA A 39 17.73 23.28 44.19
C ALA A 39 16.90 22.39 43.24
N LEU A 40 17.59 21.62 42.38
CA LEU A 40 17.01 20.68 41.43
C LEU A 40 16.75 19.30 42.05
N LYS A 41 17.48 18.91 43.11
CA LYS A 41 17.21 17.64 43.82
C LYS A 41 15.86 17.65 44.53
N ALA A 42 15.02 16.67 44.23
CA ALA A 42 13.78 16.37 44.94
C ALA A 42 14.03 15.47 46.16
N GLU A 43 14.78 15.96 47.16
CA GLU A 43 15.09 15.20 48.38
C GLU A 43 13.87 15.04 49.30
N VAL A 44 13.47 13.84 49.67
CA VAL A 44 12.40 13.64 50.68
C VAL A 44 12.84 14.20 52.04
N ARG A 45 12.09 15.18 52.58
CA ARG A 45 12.31 15.77 53.91
C ARG A 45 11.05 15.66 54.78
N ASP A 46 10.69 16.71 55.50
CA ASP A 46 9.45 16.77 56.28
C ASP A 46 8.24 17.20 55.44
N ALA A 47 7.03 17.02 56.00
CA ALA A 47 5.78 17.32 55.31
C ALA A 47 5.63 18.81 54.94
N LEU A 48 6.14 19.73 55.76
CA LEU A 48 6.08 21.16 55.45
C LEU A 48 6.97 21.49 54.25
N TRP A 49 8.17 20.91 54.20
CA TRP A 49 9.05 21.01 53.04
C TRP A 49 8.36 20.48 51.78
N MET A 50 7.68 19.33 51.86
CA MET A 50 6.93 18.77 50.72
C MET A 50 5.82 19.71 50.21
N LEU A 51 5.01 20.29 51.11
CA LEU A 51 3.96 21.25 50.75
C LEU A 51 4.57 22.54 50.16
N THR A 52 5.66 23.06 50.74
CA THR A 52 6.33 24.26 50.22
C THR A 52 6.98 24.03 48.86
N ARG A 53 7.40 22.80 48.55
CA ARG A 53 7.90 22.46 47.22
C ARG A 53 6.80 22.37 46.17
N GLN A 54 5.65 21.77 46.50
CA GLN A 54 4.45 21.84 45.66
C GLN A 54 4.04 23.29 45.38
N TRP A 55 4.08 24.14 46.40
CA TRP A 55 3.83 25.58 46.24
C TRP A 55 4.88 26.26 45.33
N GLN A 56 6.16 25.91 45.45
CA GLN A 56 7.25 26.44 44.63
C GLN A 56 7.10 26.07 43.15
N THR A 57 6.66 24.85 42.85
CA THR A 57 6.46 24.37 41.46
C THR A 57 5.12 24.80 40.87
N GLY A 58 4.27 25.49 41.65
CA GLY A 58 2.97 25.97 41.18
C GLY A 58 1.84 24.97 41.29
N GLU A 59 2.00 23.82 41.95
CA GLU A 59 0.95 22.79 42.11
C GLU A 59 -0.33 23.33 42.76
N TYR A 60 -0.21 24.37 43.60
CA TYR A 60 -1.36 25.04 44.24
C TYR A 60 -1.87 26.27 43.50
N GLN A 61 -1.21 26.66 42.39
CA GLN A 61 -1.73 27.68 41.50
C GLN A 61 -2.79 27.02 40.63
N GLY A 62 -4.02 26.96 41.13
CA GLY A 62 -5.16 26.51 40.35
C GLY A 62 -5.41 27.49 39.20
N GLU A 63 -5.69 26.95 38.03
CA GLU A 63 -6.25 27.72 36.92
C GLU A 63 -7.77 27.67 37.01
N ASP A 64 -8.44 28.76 36.58
CA ASP A 64 -9.90 28.79 36.43
C ASP A 64 -10.31 28.04 35.15
N ALA A 65 -9.99 26.75 35.12
CA ALA A 65 -10.16 25.87 33.98
C ALA A 65 -11.00 24.65 34.40
N GLY A 66 -12.21 24.55 33.87
CA GLY A 66 -13.11 23.44 34.16
C GLY A 66 -12.74 22.17 33.39
N TRP A 67 -12.80 21.02 34.07
CA TRP A 67 -12.57 19.73 33.44
C TRP A 67 -13.80 19.28 32.64
N PRO A 68 -13.65 18.70 31.45
CA PRO A 68 -14.78 18.22 30.67
C PRO A 68 -15.38 16.96 31.32
N VAL A 69 -16.55 17.09 31.93
CA VAL A 69 -17.23 15.98 32.65
C VAL A 69 -18.28 15.28 31.79
N PHE A 70 -18.72 15.92 30.71
CA PHE A 70 -19.74 15.38 29.82
C PHE A 70 -19.60 15.98 28.41
N ALA A 71 -19.74 15.16 27.38
CA ALA A 71 -19.70 15.61 25.99
C ALA A 71 -20.86 15.01 25.18
N LYS A 72 -21.41 15.79 24.25
CA LYS A 72 -22.33 15.31 23.21
C LYS A 72 -21.78 15.68 21.85
N ILE A 73 -21.56 14.68 21.00
CA ILE A 73 -21.06 14.88 19.64
C ILE A 73 -22.22 14.68 18.68
N HIS A 74 -22.36 15.61 17.71
CA HIS A 74 -23.29 15.50 16.59
C HIS A 74 -22.51 15.42 15.27
N MET A 75 -22.78 14.39 14.49
CA MET A 75 -22.11 14.11 13.22
C MET A 75 -23.14 13.72 12.15
N HIS A 76 -22.79 14.01 10.90
CA HIS A 76 -23.46 13.44 9.73
C HIS A 76 -22.57 12.37 9.12
N THR A 77 -23.13 11.20 8.85
CA THR A 77 -22.37 10.10 8.23
C THR A 77 -22.97 9.74 6.88
N THR A 78 -22.10 9.62 5.89
CA THR A 78 -22.47 9.26 4.51
C THR A 78 -21.58 8.10 4.04
N PRO A 79 -22.15 6.97 3.59
CA PRO A 79 -21.35 5.87 3.06
C PRO A 79 -20.75 6.21 1.69
N LEU A 80 -19.61 5.60 1.39
CA LEU A 80 -19.07 5.53 0.03
C LEU A 80 -20.03 4.71 -0.83
N THR A 81 -20.31 5.20 -2.03
CA THR A 81 -21.30 4.59 -2.94
C THR A 81 -20.66 4.03 -4.20
N LYS A 82 -19.58 4.64 -4.67
CA LYS A 82 -19.01 4.33 -5.97
C LYS A 82 -17.48 4.33 -5.95
N TYR A 83 -16.94 3.61 -6.91
CA TYR A 83 -15.52 3.48 -7.18
C TYR A 83 -15.26 3.63 -8.67
N ARG A 84 -14.14 4.26 -9.04
CA ARG A 84 -13.70 4.44 -10.42
C ARG A 84 -12.18 4.28 -10.46
N PRO A 85 -11.63 3.26 -11.14
CA PRO A 85 -10.20 3.23 -11.44
C PRO A 85 -9.85 4.35 -12.42
N GLU A 86 -8.63 4.89 -12.37
CA GLU A 86 -8.19 5.93 -13.31
C GLU A 86 -8.32 5.42 -14.77
N GLY A 87 -8.98 6.21 -15.63
CA GLY A 87 -9.25 5.82 -17.03
C GLY A 87 -10.32 4.74 -17.23
N GLY A 88 -10.95 4.24 -16.16
CA GLY A 88 -12.03 3.26 -16.22
C GLY A 88 -13.43 3.86 -16.02
N ALA A 89 -14.44 2.99 -16.16
CA ALA A 89 -15.83 3.37 -15.92
C ALA A 89 -16.15 3.34 -14.42
N PRO A 90 -16.99 4.28 -13.92
CA PRO A 90 -17.47 4.19 -12.55
C PRO A 90 -18.35 2.95 -12.33
N GLU A 91 -18.24 2.37 -11.15
CA GLU A 91 -19.01 1.21 -10.71
C GLU A 91 -19.48 1.38 -9.26
N ALA A 92 -20.48 0.59 -8.86
CA ALA A 92 -20.94 0.57 -7.48
C ALA A 92 -19.84 0.01 -6.58
N LEU A 93 -19.64 0.61 -5.40
CA LEU A 93 -18.69 0.13 -4.41
C LEU A 93 -19.40 -0.77 -3.38
N PRO A 94 -19.26 -2.11 -3.45
CA PRO A 94 -19.80 -2.98 -2.43
C PRO A 94 -18.98 -2.86 -1.14
N LEU A 95 -19.52 -2.20 -0.11
CA LEU A 95 -18.85 -1.99 1.19
C LEU A 95 -18.49 -3.28 1.94
N ALA A 96 -19.05 -4.42 1.55
CA ALA A 96 -18.66 -5.73 2.07
C ALA A 96 -17.30 -6.19 1.54
N THR A 97 -16.85 -5.68 0.39
CA THR A 97 -15.53 -5.99 -0.16
C THR A 97 -14.51 -4.97 0.37
N PRO A 98 -13.38 -5.43 0.93
CA PRO A 98 -12.30 -4.54 1.34
C PRO A 98 -11.79 -3.71 0.17
N LEU A 99 -11.53 -2.42 0.40
CA LEU A 99 -11.18 -1.47 -0.66
C LEU A 99 -9.87 -1.84 -1.34
N GLU A 100 -8.84 -2.27 -0.59
CA GLU A 100 -7.57 -2.73 -1.16
C GLU A 100 -7.79 -3.90 -2.12
N ALA A 101 -8.64 -4.87 -1.76
CA ALA A 101 -8.95 -6.00 -2.66
C ALA A 101 -9.65 -5.55 -3.95
N LYS A 102 -10.43 -4.46 -3.91
CA LYS A 102 -11.11 -3.89 -5.07
C LYS A 102 -10.20 -3.01 -5.94
N VAL A 103 -9.28 -2.28 -5.31
CA VAL A 103 -8.32 -1.37 -5.96
C VAL A 103 -7.16 -2.14 -6.58
N GLU A 104 -6.55 -3.03 -5.79
CA GLU A 104 -5.29 -3.66 -6.14
C GLU A 104 -5.42 -4.83 -7.11
N GLN A 105 -6.62 -5.41 -7.21
CA GLN A 105 -6.87 -6.60 -8.01
C GLN A 105 -6.35 -6.45 -9.44
N LEU A 106 -5.53 -7.42 -9.84
CA LEU A 106 -5.02 -7.57 -11.19
C LEU A 106 -5.62 -8.81 -11.87
N PRO A 107 -5.73 -8.79 -13.21
CA PRO A 107 -6.08 -9.99 -13.96
C PRO A 107 -5.04 -11.08 -13.73
N ILE A 108 -5.49 -12.32 -13.59
CA ILE A 108 -4.61 -13.49 -13.61
C ILE A 108 -4.10 -13.65 -15.04
N GLN A 109 -2.78 -13.65 -15.22
CA GLN A 109 -2.16 -13.82 -16.54
C GLN A 109 -2.15 -15.29 -16.92
N TRP A 110 -3.15 -15.74 -17.67
CA TRP A 110 -3.27 -17.13 -18.11
C TRP A 110 -2.24 -17.54 -19.17
N SER A 111 -1.66 -16.56 -19.87
CA SER A 111 -0.60 -16.78 -20.86
C SER A 111 0.45 -15.68 -20.80
N ALA A 112 1.72 -16.04 -20.98
CA ALA A 112 2.82 -15.10 -21.14
C ALA A 112 3.90 -15.70 -22.04
N SER A 113 4.53 -14.90 -22.90
CA SER A 113 5.59 -15.36 -23.83
C SER A 113 5.19 -16.59 -24.68
N GLY A 114 3.92 -16.65 -25.12
CA GLY A 114 3.39 -17.78 -25.88
C GLY A 114 3.19 -19.08 -25.08
N GLN A 115 3.41 -19.06 -23.77
CA GLN A 115 3.22 -20.20 -22.88
C GLN A 115 1.98 -20.02 -22.01
N LYS A 116 1.34 -21.13 -21.66
CA LYS A 116 0.23 -21.16 -20.71
C LYS A 116 0.78 -21.19 -19.28
N MET A 117 0.28 -20.31 -18.43
CA MET A 117 0.79 -20.07 -17.07
C MET A 117 -0.07 -20.77 -16.01
N HIS A 118 0.34 -20.67 -14.73
CA HIS A 118 -0.43 -21.10 -13.57
C HIS A 118 -0.94 -22.55 -13.61
N LEU A 119 -0.06 -23.53 -13.86
CA LEU A 119 -0.42 -24.95 -13.81
C LEU A 119 -1.12 -25.34 -12.50
N ASP A 120 -0.72 -24.75 -11.38
CA ASP A 120 -1.35 -24.93 -10.07
C ASP A 120 -2.83 -24.53 -10.05
N VAL A 121 -3.17 -23.32 -10.48
CA VAL A 121 -4.55 -22.81 -10.55
C VAL A 121 -5.35 -23.61 -11.58
N ARG A 122 -4.77 -23.90 -12.75
CA ARG A 122 -5.43 -24.70 -13.80
C ARG A 122 -5.76 -26.11 -13.31
N ALA A 123 -4.84 -26.76 -12.61
CA ALA A 123 -5.06 -28.07 -12.02
C ALA A 123 -6.07 -28.02 -10.85
N GLN A 124 -6.07 -26.94 -10.05
CA GLN A 124 -7.05 -26.74 -8.98
C GLN A 124 -8.47 -26.62 -9.53
N ILE A 125 -8.68 -25.85 -10.60
CA ILE A 125 -9.98 -25.73 -11.27
C ILE A 125 -10.39 -27.10 -11.84
N GLY A 126 -9.47 -27.83 -12.47
CA GLY A 126 -9.75 -29.16 -13.02
C GLY A 126 -10.15 -30.17 -11.94
N ARG A 127 -9.51 -30.11 -10.77
CA ARG A 127 -9.88 -30.93 -9.61
C ARG A 127 -11.26 -30.56 -9.08
N GLN A 128 -11.59 -29.26 -9.05
CA GLN A 128 -12.90 -28.80 -8.64
C GLN A 128 -14.00 -29.26 -9.60
N TRP A 129 -13.77 -29.13 -10.90
CA TRP A 129 -14.68 -29.64 -11.93
C TRP A 129 -14.96 -31.13 -11.77
N ARG A 130 -13.91 -31.94 -11.58
CA ARG A 130 -14.05 -33.37 -11.30
C ARG A 130 -14.90 -33.65 -10.05
N ARG A 131 -14.74 -32.86 -8.99
CA ARG A 131 -15.54 -32.99 -7.77
C ARG A 131 -17.03 -32.65 -8.02
N MET A 132 -17.30 -31.61 -8.80
CA MET A 132 -18.65 -31.21 -9.21
C MET A 132 -19.32 -32.31 -10.04
N LEU A 133 -18.64 -32.83 -11.07
CA LEU A 133 -19.11 -33.96 -11.87
C LEU A 133 -19.45 -35.18 -11.00
N SER A 134 -18.55 -35.57 -10.09
CA SER A 134 -18.78 -36.72 -9.22
C SER A 134 -19.97 -36.51 -8.27
N SER A 135 -20.15 -35.29 -7.75
CA SER A 135 -21.23 -34.97 -6.80
C SER A 135 -22.59 -34.92 -7.49
N ALA A 136 -22.63 -34.52 -8.76
CA ALA A 136 -23.83 -34.50 -9.59
C ALA A 136 -24.17 -35.85 -10.26
N GLY A 137 -23.38 -36.91 -10.02
CA GLY A 137 -23.58 -38.21 -10.68
C GLY A 137 -23.13 -38.27 -12.15
N LEU A 138 -22.42 -37.24 -12.63
CA LEU A 138 -21.94 -37.07 -14.02
C LEU A 138 -20.49 -37.52 -14.21
N GLY A 139 -19.94 -38.33 -13.29
CA GLY A 139 -18.55 -38.80 -13.32
C GLY A 139 -18.15 -39.58 -14.58
N ALA A 140 -19.13 -40.16 -15.30
CA ALA A 140 -18.89 -40.85 -16.57
C ALA A 140 -18.31 -39.94 -17.66
N TYR A 141 -18.55 -38.62 -17.58
CA TYR A 141 -18.06 -37.64 -18.54
C TYR A 141 -16.62 -37.16 -18.25
N GLU A 142 -16.02 -37.53 -17.10
CA GLU A 142 -14.67 -37.09 -16.70
C GLU A 142 -13.62 -37.38 -17.78
N VAL A 143 -13.71 -38.54 -18.43
CA VAL A 143 -12.76 -38.96 -19.48
C VAL A 143 -12.84 -38.02 -20.69
N GLN A 144 -14.04 -37.66 -21.14
CA GLN A 144 -14.24 -36.76 -22.28
C GLN A 144 -13.68 -35.36 -21.98
N PHE A 145 -13.91 -34.85 -20.76
CA PHE A 145 -13.32 -33.57 -20.34
C PHE A 145 -11.79 -33.63 -20.25
N ARG A 146 -11.22 -34.75 -19.78
CA ARG A 146 -9.77 -34.93 -19.71
C ARG A 146 -9.13 -35.05 -21.09
N GLU A 147 -9.83 -35.61 -22.07
CA GLU A 147 -9.35 -35.69 -23.45
C GLU A 147 -9.43 -34.34 -24.17
N LYS A 148 -10.55 -33.62 -23.99
CA LYS A 148 -10.77 -32.30 -24.59
C LYS A 148 -9.88 -31.21 -23.98
N TYR A 149 -9.78 -31.17 -22.66
CA TYR A 149 -9.02 -30.18 -21.89
C TYR A 149 -7.82 -30.87 -21.23
N ARG A 150 -6.83 -31.24 -22.03
CA ARG A 150 -5.64 -31.95 -21.55
C ARG A 150 -4.47 -31.01 -21.33
N PHE A 151 -3.65 -31.30 -20.32
CA PHE A 151 -2.30 -30.73 -20.25
C PHE A 151 -1.42 -31.38 -21.32
N GLU A 152 -0.79 -30.54 -22.15
CA GLU A 152 0.18 -30.96 -23.16
C GLU A 152 1.58 -30.54 -22.74
N VAL A 153 2.52 -31.47 -22.77
CA VAL A 153 3.95 -31.16 -22.56
C VAL A 153 4.45 -30.50 -23.84
N PRO A 154 5.00 -29.26 -23.79
CA PRO A 154 5.53 -28.61 -24.97
C PRO A 154 6.66 -29.43 -25.62
N THR A 155 6.67 -29.49 -26.94
CA THR A 155 7.79 -30.09 -27.70
C THR A 155 9.05 -29.25 -27.51
N ALA A 156 10.18 -29.89 -27.20
CA ALA A 156 11.43 -29.20 -26.92
C ALA A 156 12.02 -28.49 -28.16
N ASP A 157 11.76 -27.19 -28.25
CA ASP A 157 12.24 -26.27 -29.28
C ASP A 157 12.75 -24.96 -28.65
N ALA A 158 13.15 -23.98 -29.47
CA ALA A 158 13.62 -22.69 -28.95
C ALA A 158 12.50 -21.85 -28.32
N ALA A 159 11.27 -21.95 -28.82
CA ALA A 159 10.12 -21.17 -28.36
C ALA A 159 9.54 -21.68 -27.02
N SER A 160 9.72 -22.96 -26.73
CA SER A 160 9.34 -23.63 -25.48
C SER A 160 10.41 -23.53 -24.39
N ALA A 161 11.49 -22.77 -24.60
CA ALA A 161 12.53 -22.56 -23.59
C ALA A 161 11.98 -22.18 -22.19
N PRO A 162 10.93 -21.34 -22.05
CA PRO A 162 10.34 -21.04 -20.74
C PRO A 162 9.71 -22.24 -20.00
N VAL A 163 9.64 -23.40 -20.64
CA VAL A 163 9.25 -24.69 -20.05
C VAL A 163 10.40 -25.69 -20.13
N SER A 164 10.87 -25.96 -21.35
CA SER A 164 11.84 -27.01 -21.69
C SER A 164 13.22 -26.80 -21.08
N ALA A 165 13.62 -25.55 -20.79
CA ALA A 165 14.89 -25.26 -20.10
C ALA A 165 14.83 -25.60 -18.61
N HIS A 166 13.64 -25.60 -18.01
CA HIS A 166 13.44 -25.68 -16.57
C HIS A 166 12.95 -27.08 -16.16
N ARG A 167 13.82 -27.86 -15.52
CA ARG A 167 13.53 -29.26 -15.13
C ARG A 167 12.25 -29.38 -14.29
N GLY A 168 12.05 -28.46 -13.33
CA GLY A 168 10.87 -28.46 -12.47
C GLY A 168 9.56 -28.26 -13.25
N ALA A 169 9.57 -27.39 -14.25
CA ALA A 169 8.41 -27.15 -15.11
C ALA A 169 8.04 -28.40 -15.94
N VAL A 170 9.03 -29.02 -16.59
CA VAL A 170 8.84 -30.25 -17.38
C VAL A 170 8.31 -31.40 -16.50
N GLN A 171 8.84 -31.55 -15.29
CA GLN A 171 8.38 -32.59 -14.35
C GLN A 171 6.92 -32.40 -13.96
N GLN A 172 6.48 -31.17 -13.69
CA GLN A 172 5.09 -30.89 -13.34
C GLN A 172 4.15 -31.09 -14.52
N TYR A 173 4.51 -30.60 -15.71
CA TYR A 173 3.75 -30.86 -16.94
C TYR A 173 3.57 -32.36 -17.17
N THR A 174 4.66 -33.14 -17.03
CA THR A 174 4.64 -34.60 -17.20
C THR A 174 3.80 -35.30 -16.14
N ALA A 175 3.75 -34.77 -14.91
CA ALA A 175 2.93 -35.33 -13.84
C ALA A 175 1.42 -35.12 -14.07
N LEU A 176 1.04 -34.01 -14.70
CA LEU A 176 -0.35 -33.64 -15.00
C LEU A 176 -0.85 -34.20 -16.34
N ALA A 177 0.02 -34.27 -17.35
CA ALA A 177 -0.30 -34.69 -18.70
C ALA A 177 -0.98 -36.07 -18.73
N GLY A 178 -2.13 -36.14 -19.39
CA GLY A 178 -2.95 -37.35 -19.50
C GLY A 178 -3.66 -37.82 -18.22
N ARG A 179 -3.46 -37.15 -17.07
CA ARG A 179 -4.05 -37.54 -15.77
C ARG A 179 -5.06 -36.55 -15.23
N CYS A 180 -4.85 -35.28 -15.51
CA CYS A 180 -5.69 -34.19 -14.99
C CYS A 180 -6.42 -33.47 -16.12
N ILE A 181 -7.59 -32.92 -15.77
CA ILE A 181 -8.33 -31.97 -16.61
C ILE A 181 -7.66 -30.60 -16.42
N ASP A 182 -7.40 -29.92 -17.52
CA ASP A 182 -6.97 -28.53 -17.54
C ASP A 182 -8.17 -27.61 -17.31
N GLY A 183 -8.51 -27.39 -16.04
CA GLY A 183 -9.69 -26.61 -15.69
C GLY A 183 -9.58 -25.14 -16.07
N GLY A 184 -8.37 -24.60 -16.27
CA GLY A 184 -8.21 -23.23 -16.74
C GLY A 184 -8.66 -23.05 -18.18
N GLU A 185 -8.40 -24.02 -19.05
CA GLU A 185 -8.94 -23.99 -20.43
C GLU A 185 -10.46 -24.06 -20.45
N LEU A 186 -11.05 -24.91 -19.61
CA LEU A 186 -12.51 -24.98 -19.44
C LEU A 186 -13.05 -23.65 -18.92
N TYR A 187 -12.46 -23.09 -17.88
CA TYR A 187 -12.86 -21.81 -17.30
C TYR A 187 -12.78 -20.68 -18.34
N LEU A 188 -11.65 -20.54 -19.04
CA LEU A 188 -11.44 -19.54 -20.08
C LEU A 188 -12.41 -19.71 -21.25
N TYR A 189 -12.75 -20.95 -21.60
CA TYR A 189 -13.78 -21.24 -22.58
C TYR A 189 -15.14 -20.72 -22.12
N LEU A 190 -15.55 -21.01 -20.88
CA LEU A 190 -16.86 -20.63 -20.33
C LEU A 190 -17.02 -19.10 -20.14
N VAL A 191 -15.97 -18.39 -19.74
CA VAL A 191 -16.02 -16.93 -19.58
C VAL A 191 -15.78 -16.17 -20.90
N GLY A 192 -15.55 -16.89 -22.00
CA GLY A 192 -15.37 -16.33 -23.33
C GLY A 192 -16.65 -15.67 -23.85
N GLN A 193 -16.54 -14.48 -24.43
CA GLN A 193 -17.70 -13.66 -24.83
C GLN A 193 -18.36 -14.09 -26.16
N SER A 194 -17.77 -15.01 -26.92
CA SER A 194 -18.28 -15.39 -28.25
C SER A 194 -19.03 -16.73 -28.21
N GLY A 195 -20.28 -16.74 -28.68
CA GLY A 195 -21.03 -17.98 -28.95
C GLY A 195 -21.82 -18.58 -27.79
N ALA A 196 -21.93 -17.90 -26.64
CA ALA A 196 -22.58 -18.41 -25.42
C ALA A 196 -22.04 -19.81 -25.04
N PRO A 197 -20.74 -19.92 -24.75
CA PRO A 197 -20.06 -21.19 -24.52
C PRO A 197 -20.70 -21.97 -23.36
N ARG A 198 -20.83 -23.27 -23.55
CA ARG A 198 -21.46 -24.20 -22.61
C ARG A 198 -20.53 -25.35 -22.27
N ALA A 199 -20.57 -25.83 -21.03
CA ALA A 199 -19.69 -26.91 -20.59
C ALA A 199 -19.92 -28.22 -21.37
N SER A 200 -21.15 -28.42 -21.86
CA SER A 200 -21.50 -29.57 -22.71
C SER A 200 -20.99 -29.47 -24.16
N ASP A 201 -20.43 -28.33 -24.59
CA ASP A 201 -19.95 -28.18 -25.97
C ASP A 201 -18.86 -29.21 -26.29
N GLY A 202 -18.98 -29.93 -27.39
CA GLY A 202 -18.02 -30.97 -27.76
C GLY A 202 -17.97 -32.18 -26.81
N ILE A 203 -18.93 -32.31 -25.89
CA ILE A 203 -19.12 -33.49 -25.03
C ILE A 203 -20.30 -34.29 -25.57
N THR A 204 -20.10 -35.60 -25.78
CA THR A 204 -21.15 -36.51 -26.21
C THR A 204 -21.94 -36.97 -24.99
N THR A 205 -23.12 -36.40 -24.80
CA THR A 205 -24.02 -36.71 -23.69
C THR A 205 -25.02 -37.81 -24.04
N GLY A 206 -25.34 -38.66 -23.06
CA GLY A 206 -26.32 -39.76 -23.24
C GLY A 206 -27.78 -39.29 -23.19
N SER A 207 -28.03 -38.07 -22.68
CA SER A 207 -29.36 -37.49 -22.57
C SER A 207 -29.32 -35.96 -22.61
N ALA A 208 -30.46 -35.33 -22.94
CA ALA A 208 -30.62 -33.88 -22.84
C ALA A 208 -30.55 -33.37 -21.39
N VAL A 209 -30.92 -34.22 -20.42
CA VAL A 209 -30.84 -33.91 -18.99
C VAL A 209 -29.40 -33.75 -18.55
N ASP A 210 -28.53 -34.69 -18.94
CA ASP A 210 -27.09 -34.61 -18.62
C ASP A 210 -26.46 -33.39 -19.28
N LYS A 211 -26.90 -33.04 -20.50
CA LYS A 211 -26.45 -31.83 -21.19
C LYS A 211 -26.75 -30.57 -20.36
N THR A 212 -28.00 -30.39 -19.96
CA THR A 212 -28.40 -29.24 -19.12
C THR A 212 -27.67 -29.22 -17.79
N ALA A 213 -27.53 -30.37 -17.13
CA ALA A 213 -26.83 -30.46 -15.85
C ALA A 213 -25.33 -30.12 -15.97
N LEU A 214 -24.67 -30.49 -17.07
CA LEU A 214 -23.28 -30.07 -17.33
C LEU A 214 -23.18 -28.54 -17.49
N ASP A 215 -24.12 -27.94 -18.22
CA ASP A 215 -24.13 -26.50 -18.47
C ASP A 215 -24.35 -25.70 -17.18
N GLU A 216 -25.28 -26.15 -16.32
CA GLU A 216 -25.52 -25.58 -14.98
C GLU A 216 -24.28 -25.71 -14.08
N LEU A 217 -23.59 -26.85 -14.09
CA LEU A 217 -22.32 -27.00 -13.38
C LEU A 217 -21.23 -26.06 -13.92
N GLY A 218 -21.25 -25.79 -15.23
CA GLY A 218 -20.34 -24.83 -15.86
C GLY A 218 -20.53 -23.42 -15.30
N ASP A 219 -21.77 -22.99 -15.16
CA ASP A 219 -22.13 -21.71 -14.54
C ASP A 219 -21.71 -21.70 -13.05
N GLU A 220 -21.96 -22.79 -12.31
CA GLU A 220 -21.52 -22.95 -10.91
C GLU A 220 -19.99 -22.90 -10.76
N LEU A 221 -19.23 -23.45 -11.71
CA LEU A 221 -17.76 -23.40 -11.70
C LEU A 221 -17.24 -21.96 -11.84
N VAL A 222 -17.86 -21.17 -12.73
CA VAL A 222 -17.51 -19.76 -12.94
C VAL A 222 -17.83 -18.94 -11.69
N GLU A 223 -19.01 -19.13 -11.09
CA GLU A 223 -19.39 -18.49 -9.84
C GLU A 223 -18.46 -18.87 -8.69
N TRP A 224 -18.13 -20.16 -8.57
CA TRP A 224 -17.18 -20.66 -7.57
C TRP A 224 -15.81 -19.99 -7.71
N PHE A 225 -15.28 -19.89 -8.94
CA PHE A 225 -13.99 -19.25 -9.17
C PHE A 225 -14.04 -17.75 -8.79
N ALA A 226 -15.08 -17.02 -9.22
CA ALA A 226 -15.27 -15.60 -8.92
C ALA A 226 -15.50 -15.32 -7.43
N SER A 227 -15.99 -16.31 -6.66
CA SER A 227 -16.15 -16.22 -5.21
C SER A 227 -14.82 -16.27 -4.44
N ILE A 228 -13.79 -16.92 -5.01
CA ILE A 228 -12.47 -17.07 -4.38
C ILE A 228 -11.50 -16.02 -4.90
N TYR A 229 -11.38 -15.93 -6.23
CA TYR A 229 -10.41 -15.09 -6.91
C TYR A 229 -11.06 -13.81 -7.43
N ARG A 230 -10.63 -12.67 -6.88
CA ARG A 230 -10.92 -11.34 -7.40
C ARG A 230 -9.92 -11.03 -8.52
N ALA A 231 -10.36 -11.25 -9.75
CA ALA A 231 -9.60 -10.96 -10.96
C ALA A 231 -10.49 -10.16 -11.94
N PRO A 232 -10.23 -8.86 -12.16
CA PRO A 232 -11.01 -8.07 -13.11
C PRO A 232 -10.75 -8.55 -14.54
N ALA A 233 -11.77 -8.43 -15.41
CA ALA A 233 -11.66 -8.86 -16.81
C ALA A 233 -10.75 -7.96 -17.66
N ALA A 234 -10.63 -6.67 -17.34
CA ALA A 234 -9.79 -5.74 -18.12
C ALA A 234 -9.34 -4.47 -17.38
N GLN A 235 -10.20 -3.85 -16.55
CA GLN A 235 -9.87 -2.57 -15.89
C GLN A 235 -9.27 -2.82 -14.50
N SER A 236 -8.11 -2.23 -14.24
CA SER A 236 -7.44 -2.17 -12.95
C SER A 236 -7.09 -0.73 -12.64
N ALA A 237 -6.96 -0.37 -11.36
CA ALA A 237 -6.43 0.93 -10.95
C ALA A 237 -4.91 1.04 -11.17
N TRP A 238 -4.23 -0.07 -11.51
CA TRP A 238 -2.79 -0.08 -11.71
C TRP A 238 -2.37 0.76 -12.92
N LYS A 239 -1.45 1.70 -12.68
CA LYS A 239 -0.84 2.58 -13.67
C LYS A 239 0.62 2.16 -13.91
N PRO A 240 0.90 1.43 -15.01
CA PRO A 240 2.25 0.89 -15.25
C PRO A 240 3.34 1.96 -15.39
N SER A 241 3.01 3.17 -15.84
CA SER A 241 3.98 4.26 -16.03
C SER A 241 4.44 4.91 -14.73
N SER A 242 3.64 4.84 -13.67
CA SER A 242 3.95 5.35 -12.33
C SER A 242 4.28 4.23 -11.34
N LEU A 243 3.95 2.98 -11.67
CA LEU A 243 4.12 1.82 -10.79
C LEU A 243 3.32 1.97 -9.49
N GLU A 244 2.11 2.49 -9.61
CA GLU A 244 1.17 2.77 -8.52
C GLU A 244 -0.26 2.52 -8.97
N TYR A 245 -1.19 2.56 -8.02
CA TYR A 245 -2.62 2.54 -8.25
C TYR A 245 -3.20 3.96 -8.17
N ALA A 246 -4.07 4.28 -9.11
CA ALA A 246 -4.82 5.53 -9.12
C ALA A 246 -6.32 5.24 -9.28
N PHE A 247 -7.12 5.83 -8.40
CA PHE A 247 -8.57 5.62 -8.38
C PHE A 247 -9.29 6.75 -7.65
N ALA A 248 -10.62 6.76 -7.74
CA ALA A 248 -11.45 7.66 -6.97
C ALA A 248 -12.70 6.95 -6.44
N CYS A 249 -13.17 7.42 -5.29
CA CYS A 249 -14.44 7.01 -4.69
C CYS A 249 -15.39 8.21 -4.63
N SER A 250 -16.70 7.98 -4.53
CA SER A 250 -17.64 9.08 -4.29
C SER A 250 -18.60 8.81 -3.14
N VAL A 251 -19.06 9.90 -2.52
CA VAL A 251 -20.14 9.93 -1.52
C VAL A 251 -21.23 10.88 -1.99
N GLN A 252 -22.48 10.59 -1.64
CA GLN A 252 -23.59 11.49 -1.92
C GLN A 252 -23.79 12.49 -0.77
N LYS A 253 -23.58 13.78 -1.01
CA LYS A 253 -23.72 14.83 0.00
C LYS A 253 -24.66 15.93 -0.49
N LYS A 254 -25.74 16.20 0.25
CA LYS A 254 -26.69 17.31 -0.02
C LYS A 254 -27.17 17.40 -1.48
N GLY A 255 -27.40 16.26 -2.13
CA GLY A 255 -27.86 16.19 -3.52
C GLY A 255 -26.76 16.30 -4.58
N ALA A 256 -25.50 16.49 -4.20
CA ALA A 256 -24.33 16.43 -5.07
C ALA A 256 -23.44 15.22 -4.73
N GLU A 257 -22.58 14.83 -5.66
CA GLU A 257 -21.51 13.87 -5.37
C GLU A 257 -20.24 14.62 -4.96
N LYS A 258 -19.62 14.12 -3.89
CA LYS A 258 -18.29 14.53 -3.48
C LYS A 258 -17.31 13.42 -3.85
N VAL A 259 -16.27 13.76 -4.60
CA VAL A 259 -15.27 12.81 -5.11
C VAL A 259 -14.03 12.85 -4.22
N LEU A 260 -13.53 11.66 -3.88
CA LEU A 260 -12.31 11.45 -3.11
C LEU A 260 -11.31 10.73 -4.01
N SER A 261 -10.24 11.40 -4.41
CA SER A 261 -9.21 10.88 -5.32
C SER A 261 -8.03 10.31 -4.53
N ALA A 262 -7.50 9.17 -4.97
CA ALA A 262 -6.25 8.59 -4.53
C ALA A 262 -5.35 8.44 -5.76
N ASP A 263 -4.39 9.35 -5.92
CA ASP A 263 -3.58 9.45 -7.14
C ASP A 263 -2.31 8.56 -7.09
N GLU A 264 -1.76 8.31 -5.90
CA GLU A 264 -0.44 7.69 -5.67
C GLU A 264 -0.48 6.56 -4.63
N TYR A 265 -1.30 5.53 -4.85
CA TYR A 265 -1.41 4.40 -3.91
C TYR A 265 -0.51 3.22 -4.28
N ALA A 266 0.43 2.81 -3.43
CA ALA A 266 1.24 1.59 -3.68
C ALA A 266 1.73 0.83 -2.44
N HIS A 267 1.27 1.20 -1.24
CA HIS A 267 1.88 0.77 0.02
C HIS A 267 1.32 -0.55 0.58
N GLY A 268 0.17 -1.02 0.08
CA GLY A 268 -0.50 -2.25 0.51
C GLY A 268 -1.47 -2.10 1.69
N HIS A 269 -1.68 -0.87 2.17
CA HIS A 269 -2.74 -0.55 3.13
C HIS A 269 -3.31 0.83 2.82
N LEU A 270 -4.62 0.90 2.64
CA LEU A 270 -5.33 2.17 2.45
C LEU A 270 -5.71 2.76 3.81
N ASP A 271 -5.64 4.08 3.91
CA ASP A 271 -6.18 4.83 5.04
C ASP A 271 -6.59 6.24 4.56
N TRP A 272 -7.17 7.05 5.44
CA TRP A 272 -7.68 8.39 5.14
C TRP A 272 -6.66 9.29 4.41
N TYR A 273 -5.37 9.17 4.72
CA TYR A 273 -4.30 10.00 4.14
C TYR A 273 -4.01 9.67 2.67
N ALA A 274 -4.53 8.56 2.15
CA ALA A 274 -4.39 8.21 0.73
C ALA A 274 -5.39 8.95 -0.16
N PHE A 275 -6.31 9.72 0.43
CA PHE A 275 -7.40 10.38 -0.28
C PHE A 275 -7.36 11.90 -0.11
N ASP A 276 -7.60 12.59 -1.22
CA ASP A 276 -7.88 14.01 -1.25
C ASP A 276 -9.31 14.24 -1.74
N HIS A 277 -9.94 15.31 -1.28
CA HIS A 277 -11.19 15.79 -1.85
C HIS A 277 -10.91 16.50 -3.18
N ASP A 278 -11.51 16.01 -4.27
CA ASP A 278 -11.38 16.60 -5.60
C ASP A 278 -12.65 17.40 -5.96
N PRO A 279 -12.65 18.74 -5.80
CA PRO A 279 -13.78 19.58 -6.13
C PRO A 279 -13.92 19.82 -7.65
N GLY A 280 -12.89 19.51 -8.45
CA GLY A 280 -12.89 19.66 -9.90
C GLY A 280 -13.65 18.56 -10.62
N GLU A 281 -13.88 17.43 -9.96
CA GLU A 281 -14.60 16.28 -10.51
C GLU A 281 -16.12 16.39 -10.26
N PRO A 282 -16.96 16.43 -11.32
CA PRO A 282 -18.40 16.66 -11.21
C PRO A 282 -19.21 15.44 -10.67
N GLY A 283 -18.54 14.39 -10.21
CA GLY A 283 -19.14 13.13 -9.78
C GLY A 283 -19.30 12.09 -10.89
N PHE A 284 -19.75 10.89 -10.51
CA PHE A 284 -19.79 9.69 -11.36
C PHE A 284 -21.19 9.41 -11.94
N GLY A 285 -22.05 10.42 -12.08
CA GLY A 285 -23.38 10.30 -12.69
C GLY A 285 -24.41 9.54 -11.83
N SER A 286 -25.42 8.90 -12.42
CA SER A 286 -26.37 8.04 -11.70
C SER A 286 -26.05 6.56 -11.97
N LEU A 287 -25.78 5.78 -10.92
CA LEU A 287 -25.80 4.32 -11.00
C LEU A 287 -27.13 3.82 -10.41
N PRO A 288 -27.69 2.72 -10.93
CA PRO A 288 -28.98 2.20 -10.50
C PRO A 288 -28.87 1.49 -9.14
N GLU A 289 -28.65 2.23 -8.06
CA GLU A 289 -28.90 1.75 -6.69
C GLU A 289 -29.15 2.92 -5.74
N LEU A 290 -30.13 2.76 -4.85
CA LEU A 290 -30.63 3.78 -3.94
C LEU A 290 -29.50 4.36 -3.08
N LEU A 291 -29.25 5.67 -3.25
CA LEU A 291 -28.27 6.42 -2.47
C LEU A 291 -28.68 6.38 -0.98
N PRO A 292 -27.84 5.86 -0.08
CA PRO A 292 -28.15 5.88 1.34
C PRO A 292 -28.22 7.34 1.84
N PRO A 293 -29.20 7.70 2.67
CA PRO A 293 -29.33 9.06 3.18
C PRO A 293 -28.16 9.42 4.10
N GLU A 294 -27.82 10.71 4.13
CA GLU A 294 -26.99 11.31 5.17
C GLU A 294 -27.69 11.09 6.52
N ASN A 295 -27.04 10.36 7.42
CA ASN A 295 -27.63 9.99 8.71
C ASN A 295 -27.04 10.85 9.82
N PRO A 296 -27.84 11.72 10.48
CA PRO A 296 -27.39 12.41 11.67
C PRO A 296 -27.26 11.43 12.84
N VAL A 297 -26.12 11.47 13.53
CA VAL A 297 -25.84 10.65 14.71
C VAL A 297 -25.45 11.55 15.87
N THR A 298 -26.18 11.44 16.98
CA THR A 298 -25.86 12.12 18.23
C THR A 298 -25.51 11.10 19.30
N ARG A 299 -24.35 11.25 19.93
CA ARG A 299 -23.91 10.38 21.04
C ARG A 299 -23.46 11.22 22.23
N SER A 300 -23.66 10.68 23.43
CA SER A 300 -23.25 11.28 24.69
C SER A 300 -22.11 10.46 25.29
N PHE A 301 -21.15 11.13 25.92
CA PHE A 301 -19.91 10.55 26.41
C PHE A 301 -19.49 11.18 27.73
N ILE A 302 -18.67 10.45 28.47
CA ILE A 302 -17.88 10.96 29.58
C ILE A 302 -16.44 11.04 29.07
N PRO A 303 -15.90 12.25 28.83
CA PRO A 303 -14.52 12.41 28.39
C PRO A 303 -13.56 11.78 29.40
N THR A 304 -12.55 11.08 28.91
CA THR A 304 -11.52 10.45 29.75
C THR A 304 -10.18 11.09 29.44
N PRO A 305 -9.36 11.47 30.44
CA PRO A 305 -8.02 11.97 30.18
C PRO A 305 -7.21 10.99 29.33
N VAL A 306 -6.44 11.50 28.39
CA VAL A 306 -5.51 10.67 27.61
C VAL A 306 -4.44 10.14 28.56
N ALA A 307 -4.23 8.83 28.53
CA ALA A 307 -3.17 8.17 29.27
C ALA A 307 -2.58 7.04 28.42
N PHE A 308 -1.29 6.77 28.60
CA PHE A 308 -0.60 5.67 27.96
C PHE A 308 0.30 4.96 28.98
N GLU A 309 0.72 3.73 28.65
CA GLU A 309 1.56 2.94 29.56
C GLU A 309 2.92 3.61 29.78
N GLY A 310 3.28 3.82 31.05
CA GLY A 310 4.51 4.50 31.42
C GLY A 310 4.45 6.02 31.32
N MET A 311 3.27 6.62 31.10
CA MET A 311 3.10 8.07 31.14
C MET A 311 3.48 8.64 32.52
N PRO A 312 4.23 9.76 32.58
CA PRO A 312 4.50 10.47 33.83
C PRO A 312 3.21 10.85 34.55
N ASP A 313 3.22 10.82 35.88
CA ASP A 313 2.08 11.34 36.64
C ASP A 313 2.09 12.87 36.54
N THR A 314 0.91 13.47 36.37
CA THR A 314 0.80 14.93 36.27
C THR A 314 1.02 15.62 37.62
N ARG A 315 1.05 14.88 38.73
CA ARG A 315 1.36 15.41 40.05
C ARG A 315 2.85 15.41 40.31
N TRP A 316 3.33 16.49 40.93
CA TRP A 316 4.75 16.60 41.29
C TRP A 316 5.26 15.48 42.22
N TRP A 317 4.41 14.93 43.09
CA TRP A 317 4.78 13.86 44.04
C TRP A 317 4.24 12.49 43.61
N ALA A 318 4.76 11.97 42.51
CA ALA A 318 4.61 10.56 42.14
C ALA A 318 5.98 9.90 42.02
N LEU A 319 6.07 8.65 42.47
CA LEU A 319 7.23 7.81 42.18
C LEU A 319 6.88 6.94 40.98
N GLU A 320 7.52 7.22 39.86
CA GLU A 320 7.31 6.51 38.60
C GLU A 320 8.01 5.14 38.62
N ASP A 321 7.50 4.21 37.81
CA ASP A 321 8.15 2.93 37.58
C ASP A 321 9.44 3.16 36.78
N ARG A 322 10.57 2.61 37.26
CA ARG A 322 11.88 2.69 36.60
C ARG A 322 11.88 2.14 35.16
N LYS A 323 10.89 1.34 34.77
CA LYS A 323 10.79 0.81 33.40
C LYS A 323 10.72 1.92 32.34
N THR A 324 10.27 3.12 32.68
CA THR A 324 10.20 4.26 31.77
C THR A 324 11.04 5.41 32.32
N ASP A 325 11.98 5.92 31.53
CA ASP A 325 12.83 7.06 31.89
C ASP A 325 12.83 8.10 30.76
N PHE A 326 11.95 9.10 30.87
CA PHE A 326 11.89 10.21 29.92
C PHE A 326 13.14 11.09 29.96
N GLY A 327 13.89 11.08 31.07
CA GLY A 327 15.10 11.87 31.25
C GLY A 327 16.33 11.34 30.48
N ASP A 328 16.34 10.05 30.11
CA ASP A 328 17.41 9.46 29.29
C ASP A 328 17.09 9.49 27.78
N VAL A 329 15.93 10.01 27.38
CA VAL A 329 15.61 10.21 25.96
C VAL A 329 16.50 11.32 25.41
N LYS A 330 17.34 10.98 24.42
CA LYS A 330 18.32 11.88 23.79
C LYS A 330 17.94 12.14 22.34
N PRO A 331 16.95 13.02 22.08
CA PRO A 331 16.52 13.32 20.72
C PRO A 331 17.65 14.04 19.96
N SER A 332 17.86 13.65 18.71
CA SER A 332 18.69 14.40 17.77
C SER A 332 17.97 15.68 17.29
N THR A 333 18.67 16.56 16.59
CA THR A 333 18.09 17.81 16.05
C THR A 333 16.96 17.57 15.05
N THR A 334 16.79 16.34 14.55
CA THR A 334 15.74 15.97 13.59
C THR A 334 14.62 15.13 14.21
N ASP A 335 14.72 14.77 15.49
CA ASP A 335 13.76 13.86 16.14
C ASP A 335 12.54 14.59 16.71
N LEU A 336 11.82 15.31 15.84
CA LEU A 336 10.64 16.10 16.23
C LEU A 336 9.57 15.25 16.93
N ALA A 337 9.37 14.01 16.49
CA ALA A 337 8.37 13.11 17.09
C ALA A 337 8.70 12.75 18.55
N GLN A 338 9.98 12.55 18.87
CA GLN A 338 10.41 12.30 20.25
C GLN A 338 10.18 13.53 21.12
N LEU A 339 10.53 14.72 20.60
CA LEU A 339 10.30 15.99 21.30
C LEU A 339 8.81 16.21 21.59
N LEU A 340 7.94 16.00 20.60
CA LEU A 340 6.48 16.13 20.77
C LEU A 340 5.93 15.16 21.82
N LEU A 341 6.41 13.91 21.83
CA LEU A 341 5.99 12.92 22.83
C LEU A 341 6.41 13.32 24.25
N ILE A 342 7.66 13.78 24.41
CA ILE A 342 8.20 14.24 25.69
C ILE A 342 7.42 15.47 26.18
N GLU A 343 7.20 16.44 25.29
CA GLU A 343 6.45 17.66 25.61
C GLU A 343 4.99 17.35 25.99
N PHE A 344 4.33 16.48 25.23
CA PHE A 344 2.99 16.00 25.57
C PHE A 344 2.98 15.33 26.95
N GLY A 345 3.84 14.33 27.17
CA GLY A 345 3.85 13.54 28.40
C GLY A 345 4.23 14.32 29.65
N LEU A 346 5.12 15.32 29.54
CA LEU A 346 5.62 16.09 30.69
C LEU A 346 4.88 17.40 30.95
N VAL A 347 4.28 18.02 29.93
CA VAL A 347 3.73 19.38 30.04
C VAL A 347 2.23 19.44 29.80
N TYR A 348 1.72 18.73 28.79
CA TYR A 348 0.35 18.94 28.30
C TYR A 348 -0.61 17.77 28.56
N ALA A 349 -0.15 16.66 29.14
CA ALA A 349 -0.96 15.43 29.27
C ALA A 349 -2.31 15.64 30.02
N ASN A 350 -2.37 16.60 30.95
CA ASN A 350 -3.57 16.97 31.70
C ASN A 350 -4.66 17.67 30.88
N ASP A 351 -4.33 18.20 29.70
CA ASP A 351 -5.26 19.00 28.88
C ASP A 351 -5.94 18.19 27.76
N TRP A 352 -5.58 16.91 27.62
CA TRP A 352 -6.07 16.07 26.52
C TRP A 352 -7.08 15.05 27.00
N PHE A 353 -8.22 15.00 26.31
CA PHE A 353 -9.31 14.09 26.61
C PHE A 353 -9.72 13.30 25.38
N LEU A 354 -10.04 12.03 25.59
CA LEU A 354 -10.48 11.11 24.57
C LEU A 354 -11.99 10.90 24.69
N VAL A 355 -12.67 10.97 23.54
CA VAL A 355 -14.08 10.60 23.39
C VAL A 355 -14.18 9.54 22.30
N PRO A 356 -14.40 8.26 22.66
CA PRO A 356 -14.39 7.18 21.68
C PRO A 356 -15.69 7.16 20.89
N PHE A 357 -15.64 7.44 19.58
CA PHE A 357 -16.81 7.41 18.71
C PHE A 357 -16.67 6.28 17.67
N ARG A 358 -17.57 5.29 17.72
CA ARG A 358 -17.57 4.18 16.76
C ARG A 358 -18.40 4.51 15.53
N LEU A 359 -17.79 4.40 14.35
CA LEU A 359 -18.42 4.61 13.05
C LEU A 359 -18.33 3.34 12.19
N PRO A 360 -19.26 3.12 11.24
CA PRO A 360 -19.13 2.07 10.24
C PRO A 360 -17.95 2.35 9.31
N ALA A 361 -17.24 1.30 8.89
CA ALA A 361 -16.23 1.44 7.83
C ALA A 361 -16.89 1.77 6.49
N GLY A 362 -16.14 2.42 5.60
CA GLY A 362 -16.64 2.94 4.33
C GLY A 362 -17.54 4.17 4.48
N THR A 363 -17.31 5.00 5.49
CA THR A 363 -18.11 6.22 5.72
C THR A 363 -17.25 7.48 5.76
N LEU A 364 -17.80 8.56 5.22
CA LEU A 364 -17.34 9.92 5.43
C LEU A 364 -18.18 10.53 6.55
N ALA A 365 -17.55 10.99 7.61
CA ALA A 365 -18.20 11.59 8.77
C ALA A 365 -17.86 13.09 8.87
N GLU A 366 -18.88 13.93 8.94
CA GLU A 366 -18.73 15.37 9.14
C GLU A 366 -19.12 15.72 10.57
N VAL A 367 -18.20 16.32 11.32
CA VAL A 367 -18.45 16.77 12.69
C VAL A 367 -19.10 18.14 12.65
N GLU A 368 -20.41 18.20 12.88
CA GLU A 368 -21.13 19.48 12.98
C GLU A 368 -20.70 20.24 14.24
N GLY A 369 -20.51 19.50 15.34
CA GLY A 369 -19.89 20.02 16.55
C GLY A 369 -20.06 19.11 17.76
N MET A 370 -19.43 19.53 18.85
CA MET A 370 -19.42 18.87 20.13
C MET A 370 -19.82 19.85 21.23
N ALA A 371 -20.90 19.53 21.94
CA ALA A 371 -21.26 20.23 23.17
C ALA A 371 -20.49 19.62 24.35
N VAL A 372 -19.63 20.39 25.00
CA VAL A 372 -18.88 19.97 26.19
C VAL A 372 -19.43 20.69 27.42
N THR A 373 -19.73 19.95 28.48
CA THR A 373 -20.06 20.49 29.79
C THR A 373 -18.88 20.28 30.73
N ASN A 374 -18.42 21.35 31.37
CA ASN A 374 -17.30 21.29 32.31
C ASN A 374 -17.75 21.06 33.76
N SER A 375 -16.80 20.88 34.67
CA SER A 375 -17.02 20.64 36.11
C SER A 375 -17.72 21.80 36.83
N PHE A 376 -17.72 23.00 36.26
CA PHE A 376 -18.44 24.18 36.78
C PHE A 376 -19.88 24.28 36.23
N GLY A 377 -20.28 23.37 35.35
CA GLY A 377 -21.62 23.35 34.73
C GLY A 377 -21.75 24.25 33.50
N GLU A 378 -20.67 24.89 33.05
CA GLU A 378 -20.65 25.68 31.84
C GLU A 378 -20.69 24.77 30.61
N ARG A 379 -21.26 25.28 29.52
CA ARG A 379 -21.46 24.51 28.29
C ARG A 379 -20.86 25.22 27.08
N PHE A 380 -19.94 24.55 26.42
CA PHE A 380 -19.23 25.05 25.24
C PHE A 380 -19.69 24.29 24.00
N TRP A 381 -19.81 25.00 22.88
CA TRP A 381 -20.00 24.40 21.56
C TRP A 381 -18.69 24.43 20.80
N ILE A 382 -18.05 23.27 20.68
CA ILE A 382 -16.77 23.08 20.01
C ILE A 382 -17.03 22.66 18.57
N LYS A 383 -16.47 23.38 17.61
CA LYS A 383 -16.52 23.02 16.18
C LYS A 383 -15.25 22.26 15.79
N ALA A 384 -15.27 21.62 14.62
CA ALA A 384 -14.09 20.97 14.07
C ALA A 384 -12.88 21.93 13.99
N ALA A 385 -11.69 21.43 14.32
CA ALA A 385 -10.45 22.16 14.16
C ALA A 385 -10.06 22.27 12.67
N GLY A 386 -9.20 23.24 12.32
CA GLY A 386 -8.71 23.40 10.95
C GLY A 386 -9.74 23.95 9.95
N GLN A 387 -10.79 24.63 10.41
CA GLN A 387 -11.71 25.38 9.55
C GLN A 387 -11.03 26.60 8.90
N GLY A 388 -11.52 27.03 7.75
CA GLY A 388 -11.04 28.21 7.03
C GLY A 388 -10.50 27.83 5.66
N ASN A 389 -9.53 28.60 5.16
CA ASN A 389 -8.85 28.30 3.90
C ASN A 389 -7.94 27.07 4.05
N ASP A 390 -8.06 26.09 3.16
CA ASP A 390 -7.26 24.86 3.16
C ASP A 390 -5.76 25.15 3.02
N GLN A 391 -5.42 26.17 2.20
CA GLN A 391 -4.05 26.60 1.90
C GLN A 391 -3.45 27.58 2.93
N SER A 392 -4.11 27.78 4.08
CA SER A 392 -3.58 28.67 5.12
C SER A 392 -2.41 28.01 5.85
N TRP A 393 -1.23 28.62 5.80
CA TRP A 393 -0.03 28.14 6.52
C TRP A 393 -0.19 28.09 8.06
N HIS A 394 -1.15 28.83 8.62
CA HIS A 394 -1.50 28.78 10.04
C HIS A 394 -2.55 27.72 10.39
N ARG A 395 -3.10 27.03 9.38
CA ARG A 395 -4.05 25.94 9.61
C ARG A 395 -3.29 24.75 10.18
N TRP A 396 -3.80 24.25 11.29
CA TRP A 396 -3.31 23.00 11.90
C TRP A 396 -4.49 22.06 12.11
N ASN A 397 -4.38 20.86 11.55
CA ASN A 397 -5.28 19.74 11.84
C ASN A 397 -4.56 18.41 11.59
N MET A 398 -5.23 17.32 11.97
CA MET A 398 -4.81 15.96 11.70
C MET A 398 -6.04 15.14 11.30
N TYR A 399 -5.83 14.07 10.53
CA TYR A 399 -6.85 13.06 10.19
C TYR A 399 -8.01 13.52 9.28
N THR A 400 -7.93 14.72 8.70
CA THR A 400 -8.89 15.20 7.69
C THR A 400 -8.31 15.09 6.29
N LEU A 401 -9.16 15.23 5.28
CA LEU A 401 -8.75 15.23 3.88
C LEU A 401 -8.18 16.59 3.45
N SER A 402 -7.18 16.59 2.59
CA SER A 402 -6.76 17.80 1.87
C SER A 402 -7.72 18.08 0.71
N VAL A 403 -7.80 19.32 0.25
CA VAL A 403 -8.54 19.66 -0.97
C VAL A 403 -7.54 19.78 -2.11
N LYS A 404 -7.78 19.03 -3.19
CA LYS A 404 -6.87 18.98 -4.34
C LYS A 404 -6.79 20.34 -5.04
N GLY A 405 -5.56 20.76 -5.34
CA GLY A 405 -5.24 22.04 -5.98
C GLY A 405 -4.83 23.14 -5.02
N ASP A 406 -4.35 24.26 -5.56
CA ASP A 406 -3.77 25.38 -4.79
C ASP A 406 -4.75 26.56 -4.63
N ASP A 407 -5.98 26.42 -5.10
CA ASP A 407 -6.98 27.47 -5.01
C ASP A 407 -7.37 27.74 -3.54
N PRO A 408 -7.67 29.00 -3.17
CA PRO A 408 -8.07 29.35 -1.82
C PRO A 408 -9.52 28.88 -1.56
N VAL A 409 -9.67 27.60 -1.23
CA VAL A 409 -10.94 26.92 -0.99
C VAL A 409 -11.16 26.64 0.50
N GLN A 410 -12.41 26.41 0.88
CA GLN A 410 -12.74 26.02 2.24
C GLN A 410 -12.17 24.61 2.52
N ALA A 411 -11.44 24.51 3.62
CA ALA A 411 -10.89 23.27 4.15
C ALA A 411 -11.96 22.20 4.35
N ASP A 412 -11.62 20.97 3.96
CA ASP A 412 -12.42 19.81 4.32
C ASP A 412 -12.12 19.39 5.76
N THR A 413 -13.17 19.24 6.57
CA THR A 413 -13.07 18.80 7.98
C THR A 413 -13.73 17.45 8.20
N SER A 414 -14.04 16.75 7.11
CA SER A 414 -14.62 15.41 7.14
C SER A 414 -13.56 14.38 7.55
N LEU A 415 -13.98 13.38 8.32
CA LEU A 415 -13.20 12.20 8.67
C LEU A 415 -13.59 11.05 7.75
N LEU A 416 -12.63 10.52 7.00
CA LEU A 416 -12.86 9.35 6.16
C LEU A 416 -12.45 8.09 6.92
N LEU A 417 -13.34 7.11 6.94
CA LEU A 417 -13.02 5.75 7.35
C LEU A 417 -13.20 4.83 6.15
N PRO A 418 -12.14 4.57 5.36
CA PRO A 418 -12.28 3.69 4.21
C PRO A 418 -12.57 2.24 4.65
N PRO A 419 -13.24 1.41 3.82
CA PRO A 419 -13.55 0.03 4.16
C PRO A 419 -12.31 -0.85 3.93
N CYS A 420 -11.29 -0.66 4.77
CA CYS A 420 -9.98 -1.27 4.58
C CYS A 420 -9.92 -2.73 5.01
N THR A 421 -8.89 -3.42 4.52
CA THR A 421 -8.59 -4.80 4.92
C THR A 421 -8.23 -4.89 6.40
N SER A 422 -8.67 -5.97 7.06
CA SER A 422 -8.03 -6.47 8.29
C SER A 422 -6.67 -7.11 7.91
N PRO A 423 -5.75 -7.42 8.87
CA PRO A 423 -4.43 -7.96 8.54
C PRO A 423 -4.48 -9.03 7.47
N SER A 424 -3.86 -8.74 6.33
CA SER A 424 -3.85 -9.61 5.16
C SER A 424 -2.71 -10.63 5.24
N GLN A 425 -2.93 -11.78 4.62
CA GLN A 425 -1.88 -12.77 4.37
C GLN A 425 -1.34 -12.52 2.98
N GLU A 426 -0.03 -12.25 2.91
CA GLU A 426 0.68 -12.09 1.65
C GLU A 426 1.41 -13.39 1.29
N GLY A 427 1.20 -13.88 0.06
CA GLY A 427 1.92 -15.02 -0.47
C GLY A 427 3.37 -14.70 -0.82
N ARG A 428 4.13 -15.71 -1.23
CA ARG A 428 5.46 -15.46 -1.81
C ARG A 428 5.32 -14.64 -3.10
N PRO A 429 6.25 -13.72 -3.41
CA PRO A 429 6.23 -12.98 -4.67
C PRO A 429 6.19 -13.92 -5.87
N LEU A 430 5.26 -13.69 -6.78
CA LEU A 430 5.26 -14.30 -8.11
C LEU A 430 6.23 -13.56 -9.03
N GLU A 431 6.33 -12.25 -8.84
CA GLU A 431 7.26 -11.37 -9.53
C GLU A 431 7.91 -10.43 -8.52
N ASP A 432 9.19 -10.17 -8.70
CA ASP A 432 9.98 -9.22 -7.91
C ASP A 432 10.96 -8.52 -8.85
N VAL A 433 10.73 -7.23 -9.08
CA VAL A 433 11.50 -6.41 -10.03
C VAL A 433 12.16 -5.26 -9.28
N HIS A 434 13.47 -5.14 -9.41
CA HIS A 434 14.22 -4.02 -8.87
C HIS A 434 14.56 -3.06 -10.01
N LEU A 435 14.07 -1.82 -9.96
CA LEU A 435 14.51 -0.77 -10.88
C LEU A 435 15.64 0.00 -10.20
N VAL A 436 16.81 0.00 -10.82
CA VAL A 436 18.05 0.59 -10.29
C VAL A 436 18.70 1.49 -11.33
N ARG A 437 19.26 2.62 -10.89
CA ARG A 437 20.10 3.46 -11.73
C ARG A 437 21.51 2.85 -11.83
N ASP A 438 22.06 2.85 -13.04
CA ASP A 438 23.45 2.53 -13.32
C ASP A 438 24.12 3.78 -13.90
N GLU A 439 24.84 4.49 -13.03
CA GLU A 439 25.49 5.77 -13.35
C GLU A 439 26.60 5.61 -14.42
N MET A 440 27.24 4.45 -14.51
CA MET A 440 28.28 4.21 -15.53
C MET A 440 27.67 4.02 -16.92
N ALA A 441 26.55 3.30 -16.99
CA ALA A 441 25.82 3.08 -18.24
C ALA A 441 24.85 4.22 -18.59
N ASN A 442 24.67 5.20 -17.71
CA ASN A 442 23.71 6.32 -17.81
C ASN A 442 22.29 5.85 -18.20
N MET A 443 21.83 4.77 -17.57
CA MET A 443 20.50 4.18 -17.82
C MET A 443 19.94 3.51 -16.56
N VAL A 444 18.69 3.06 -16.65
CA VAL A 444 18.04 2.27 -15.60
C VAL A 444 17.97 0.81 -16.01
N TRP A 445 18.21 -0.08 -15.06
CA TRP A 445 17.98 -1.51 -15.22
C TRP A 445 16.79 -1.95 -14.40
N ALA A 446 15.88 -2.69 -15.02
CA ALA A 446 14.86 -3.47 -14.32
C ALA A 446 15.37 -4.91 -14.18
N ILE A 447 15.77 -5.27 -12.96
CA ILE A 447 16.31 -6.59 -12.63
C ILE A 447 15.15 -7.48 -12.18
N GLU A 448 14.85 -8.52 -12.95
CA GLU A 448 13.86 -9.53 -12.60
C GLU A 448 14.46 -10.50 -11.57
N ALA A 449 14.35 -10.16 -10.28
CA ALA A 449 14.85 -11.00 -9.19
C ALA A 449 14.01 -12.29 -9.04
N VAL A 450 12.69 -12.16 -9.15
CA VAL A 450 11.77 -13.30 -9.23
C VAL A 450 10.91 -13.15 -10.48
N ILE A 451 10.88 -14.21 -11.29
CA ILE A 451 10.05 -14.29 -12.51
C ILE A 451 8.90 -15.27 -12.32
N PRO A 452 7.76 -15.07 -13.00
CA PRO A 452 6.64 -16.00 -12.90
C PRO A 452 6.99 -17.31 -13.62
N GLY A 453 6.97 -18.42 -12.89
CA GLY A 453 7.09 -19.75 -13.48
C GLY A 453 5.76 -20.21 -14.07
N VAL A 454 5.80 -21.01 -15.14
CA VAL A 454 4.61 -21.64 -15.73
C VAL A 454 3.85 -22.53 -14.73
N THR A 455 4.55 -23.01 -13.71
CA THR A 455 4.04 -23.83 -12.60
C THR A 455 3.09 -23.07 -11.67
N GLY A 456 3.09 -21.73 -11.74
CA GLY A 456 2.36 -20.84 -10.85
C GLY A 456 3.12 -20.38 -9.60
N GLN A 457 4.36 -20.85 -9.44
CA GLN A 457 5.28 -20.35 -8.41
C GLN A 457 6.30 -19.40 -9.03
N GLY A 458 6.72 -18.38 -8.26
CA GLY A 458 7.87 -17.56 -8.63
C GLY A 458 9.17 -18.38 -8.59
N GLN A 459 10.08 -18.10 -9.53
CA GLN A 459 11.43 -18.69 -9.56
C GLN A 459 12.50 -17.59 -9.68
N SER A 460 13.72 -17.88 -9.23
CA SER A 460 14.83 -16.95 -9.32
C SER A 460 15.11 -16.57 -10.78
N GLY A 461 15.12 -15.28 -11.08
CA GLY A 461 15.38 -14.82 -12.45
C GLY A 461 16.82 -15.09 -12.90
N SER A 462 17.79 -15.05 -11.99
CA SER A 462 19.19 -15.36 -12.31
C SER A 462 19.38 -16.83 -12.66
N GLU A 463 18.84 -17.74 -11.84
CA GLU A 463 18.90 -19.19 -12.11
C GLU A 463 18.18 -19.53 -13.41
N ALA A 464 17.00 -18.93 -13.64
CA ALA A 464 16.25 -19.16 -14.87
C ALA A 464 16.97 -18.64 -16.11
N ALA A 465 17.68 -17.51 -16.02
CA ALA A 465 18.52 -17.00 -17.10
C ALA A 465 19.65 -17.97 -17.43
N GLU A 466 20.34 -18.51 -16.42
CA GLU A 466 21.41 -19.50 -16.61
C GLU A 466 20.90 -20.81 -17.23
N GLU A 467 19.78 -21.34 -16.73
CA GLU A 467 19.15 -22.55 -17.28
C GLU A 467 18.74 -22.34 -18.75
N THR A 468 18.18 -21.18 -19.07
CA THR A 468 17.78 -20.83 -20.44
C THR A 468 18.99 -20.70 -21.37
N ALA A 469 20.04 -20.02 -20.92
CA ALA A 469 21.28 -19.89 -21.68
C ALA A 469 21.93 -21.25 -21.95
N LYS A 470 21.98 -22.14 -20.94
CA LYS A 470 22.46 -23.52 -21.07
C LYS A 470 21.62 -24.32 -22.06
N TYR A 471 20.30 -24.19 -21.99
CA TYR A 471 19.37 -24.86 -22.91
C TYR A 471 19.63 -24.44 -24.37
N HIS A 472 19.73 -23.13 -24.65
CA HIS A 472 20.02 -22.66 -26.00
C HIS A 472 21.40 -23.09 -26.50
N ARG A 473 22.44 -23.03 -25.65
CA ARG A 473 23.80 -23.49 -25.99
C ARG A 473 23.81 -24.98 -26.37
N GLY A 474 23.11 -25.81 -25.59
CA GLY A 474 22.99 -27.25 -25.88
C GLY A 474 22.31 -27.56 -27.20
N ARG A 475 21.38 -26.70 -27.65
CA ARG A 475 20.68 -26.88 -28.94
C ARG A 475 21.52 -26.57 -30.15
N ILE A 476 22.42 -25.59 -30.06
CA ILE A 476 23.34 -25.23 -31.16
C ILE A 476 24.59 -26.13 -31.19
N GLY A 477 24.74 -27.05 -30.23
CA GLY A 477 25.91 -27.91 -30.13
C GLY A 477 27.20 -27.15 -29.83
N ALA A 478 27.09 -25.91 -29.31
CA ALA A 478 28.25 -25.12 -28.92
C ALA A 478 28.96 -25.84 -27.77
N SER A 479 30.18 -26.28 -28.04
CA SER A 479 31.09 -26.80 -27.02
C SER A 479 31.43 -25.71 -26.00
N GLU A 480 32.05 -26.08 -24.88
CA GLU A 480 32.81 -25.14 -24.05
C GLU A 480 33.66 -24.22 -24.94
N PRO A 481 33.94 -22.96 -24.50
CA PRO A 481 34.69 -22.01 -25.31
C PRO A 481 35.85 -22.73 -25.96
N ALA A 482 35.92 -22.65 -27.30
CA ALA A 482 37.00 -23.25 -28.06
C ALA A 482 38.31 -22.90 -27.34
N ALA A 483 39.19 -23.90 -27.18
CA ALA A 483 40.52 -23.69 -26.61
C ALA A 483 41.07 -22.37 -27.15
N ALA A 484 41.55 -21.49 -26.26
CA ALA A 484 41.97 -20.14 -26.58
C ALA A 484 42.72 -20.18 -27.92
N GLU A 485 42.19 -19.49 -28.94
CA GLU A 485 42.87 -19.41 -30.21
C GLU A 485 44.27 -18.86 -29.92
N ASP A 486 45.31 -19.40 -30.58
CA ASP A 486 46.66 -18.86 -30.47
C ASP A 486 46.68 -17.44 -31.07
N TYR A 487 46.34 -16.45 -30.25
CA TYR A 487 46.39 -15.06 -30.62
C TYR A 487 47.86 -14.61 -30.64
N ALA A 488 48.33 -14.14 -31.78
CA ALA A 488 49.68 -13.57 -31.89
C ALA A 488 49.87 -12.29 -31.04
N ALA A 489 48.78 -11.62 -30.68
CA ALA A 489 48.76 -10.42 -29.85
C ALA A 489 48.48 -10.77 -28.38
N ALA A 490 49.15 -10.08 -27.46
CA ALA A 490 48.94 -10.23 -26.01
C ALA A 490 47.61 -9.61 -25.51
N ILE A 491 46.88 -8.92 -26.39
CA ILE A 491 45.64 -8.21 -26.09
C ILE A 491 44.57 -8.59 -27.10
N SER A 492 43.32 -8.60 -26.66
CA SER A 492 42.13 -8.76 -27.48
C SER A 492 41.18 -7.59 -27.27
N TYR A 493 40.53 -7.16 -28.33
CA TYR A 493 39.52 -6.11 -28.27
C TYR A 493 38.15 -6.74 -28.04
N ARG A 494 37.48 -6.30 -26.99
CA ARG A 494 36.14 -6.71 -26.61
C ARG A 494 35.20 -5.54 -26.84
N ALA A 495 34.42 -5.63 -27.91
CA ALA A 495 33.49 -4.56 -28.30
C ALA A 495 32.44 -4.27 -27.21
N MET A 496 31.98 -5.28 -26.47
CA MET A 496 30.92 -5.14 -25.48
C MET A 496 30.95 -6.30 -24.47
N THR A 497 30.67 -6.04 -23.20
CA THR A 497 30.41 -7.08 -22.20
C THR A 497 28.95 -7.55 -22.22
N SER A 498 28.70 -8.79 -21.81
CA SER A 498 27.34 -9.32 -21.70
C SER A 498 26.75 -9.00 -20.32
N VAL A 499 25.44 -8.75 -20.30
CA VAL A 499 24.65 -8.59 -19.09
C VAL A 499 23.72 -9.81 -18.97
N PRO A 500 23.50 -10.37 -17.76
CA PRO A 500 22.58 -11.49 -17.57
C PRO A 500 21.16 -11.21 -18.10
N GLU A 501 20.49 -12.22 -18.67
CA GLU A 501 19.19 -12.03 -19.36
C GLU A 501 18.03 -11.53 -18.47
N HIS A 502 18.18 -11.60 -17.15
CA HIS A 502 17.19 -11.10 -16.20
C HIS A 502 17.30 -9.58 -15.95
N TRP A 503 18.25 -8.89 -16.60
CA TRP A 503 18.40 -7.44 -16.54
C TRP A 503 17.81 -6.82 -17.81
N ILE A 504 16.72 -6.09 -17.65
CA ILE A 504 15.98 -5.48 -18.75
C ILE A 504 16.29 -3.98 -18.79
N PRO A 505 16.88 -3.46 -19.88
CA PRO A 505 17.30 -2.07 -19.92
C PRO A 505 16.12 -1.11 -20.10
N PHE A 506 16.20 0.03 -19.43
CA PHE A 506 15.31 1.17 -19.56
C PHE A 506 16.13 2.40 -19.94
N VAL A 507 16.02 2.82 -21.20
CA VAL A 507 16.82 3.90 -21.77
C VAL A 507 16.09 5.24 -21.62
N PRO A 508 16.79 6.32 -21.22
CA PRO A 508 16.18 7.64 -21.13
C PRO A 508 15.88 8.18 -22.53
N VAL A 509 14.62 8.57 -22.76
CA VAL A 509 14.18 9.17 -24.02
C VAL A 509 13.22 10.32 -23.76
N HIS A 510 13.17 11.26 -24.70
CA HIS A 510 12.11 12.26 -24.73
C HIS A 510 10.95 11.76 -25.61
N VAL A 511 9.73 11.79 -25.08
CA VAL A 511 8.53 11.43 -25.84
C VAL A 511 7.97 12.70 -26.51
N PRO A 512 7.89 12.77 -27.85
CA PRO A 512 7.40 13.96 -28.55
C PRO A 512 6.01 14.39 -28.06
N GLY A 513 5.87 15.68 -27.73
CA GLY A 513 4.62 16.25 -27.23
C GLY A 513 4.37 16.05 -25.73
N SER A 514 5.30 15.42 -25.00
CA SER A 514 5.25 15.35 -23.54
C SER A 514 5.89 16.58 -22.91
N ASN A 515 5.30 17.08 -21.82
CA ASN A 515 5.92 18.10 -20.96
C ASN A 515 7.06 17.52 -20.10
N ARG A 516 7.16 16.19 -19.99
CA ARG A 516 8.28 15.53 -19.29
C ARG A 516 9.51 15.51 -20.19
N GLU A 517 10.63 16.01 -19.68
CA GLU A 517 11.89 16.01 -20.41
C GLU A 517 12.38 14.58 -20.69
N VAL A 518 12.33 13.71 -19.68
CA VAL A 518 12.83 12.34 -19.75
C VAL A 518 11.76 11.34 -19.33
N GLN A 519 11.67 10.24 -20.07
CA GLN A 519 10.95 9.03 -19.69
C GLN A 519 11.84 7.81 -19.95
N LEU A 520 11.70 6.79 -19.12
CA LEU A 520 12.46 5.57 -19.19
C LEU A 520 11.74 4.58 -20.12
N GLN A 521 12.28 4.36 -21.32
CA GLN A 521 11.71 3.43 -22.29
C GLN A 521 12.32 2.04 -22.13
N ARG A 522 11.48 1.01 -21.96
CA ARG A 522 11.94 -0.38 -21.98
C ARG A 522 12.61 -0.69 -23.33
N SER A 523 13.81 -1.27 -23.27
CA SER A 523 14.61 -1.72 -24.40
C SER A 523 14.93 -3.21 -24.27
N ARG A 524 15.79 -3.74 -25.16
CA ARG A 524 16.13 -5.17 -25.23
C ARG A 524 17.63 -5.34 -25.46
N MET A 525 18.22 -6.31 -24.76
CA MET A 525 19.60 -6.74 -24.99
C MET A 525 19.63 -7.88 -26.01
N PRO A 526 20.66 -7.97 -26.88
CA PRO A 526 20.88 -9.14 -27.70
C PRO A 526 21.34 -10.32 -26.84
N ARG A 527 20.80 -11.51 -27.09
CA ARG A 527 21.32 -12.77 -26.58
C ARG A 527 22.51 -13.17 -27.45
N THR A 528 23.70 -13.16 -26.86
CA THR A 528 24.93 -13.57 -27.54
C THR A 528 25.32 -14.98 -27.10
N ILE A 529 25.32 -15.93 -28.05
CA ILE A 529 25.83 -17.28 -27.84
C ILE A 529 26.93 -17.52 -28.88
N ALA A 530 28.13 -17.85 -28.42
CA ALA A 530 29.24 -18.16 -29.31
C ALA A 530 28.89 -19.35 -30.21
N GLY A 531 29.15 -19.20 -31.52
CA GLY A 531 28.86 -20.24 -32.51
C GLY A 531 27.39 -20.36 -32.92
N ASP A 532 26.52 -19.42 -32.51
CA ASP A 532 25.14 -19.38 -33.00
C ASP A 532 25.13 -19.05 -34.50
N PRO A 533 24.59 -19.92 -35.37
CA PRO A 533 24.55 -19.68 -36.82
C PRO A 533 23.45 -18.68 -37.24
N ALA A 534 22.62 -18.19 -36.31
CA ALA A 534 21.59 -17.22 -36.62
C ALA A 534 22.18 -15.90 -37.17
N PRO A 535 21.62 -15.33 -38.25
CA PRO A 535 22.15 -14.11 -38.86
C PRO A 535 21.93 -12.86 -37.99
N GLU A 536 20.92 -12.88 -37.13
CA GLU A 536 20.63 -11.82 -36.15
C GLU A 536 20.50 -12.42 -34.75
N PRO A 537 21.06 -11.78 -33.71
CA PRO A 537 20.93 -12.26 -32.34
C PRO A 537 19.48 -12.16 -31.87
N ALA A 538 19.00 -13.20 -31.18
CA ALA A 538 17.69 -13.15 -30.54
C ALA A 538 17.66 -12.02 -29.49
N LEU A 539 16.57 -11.27 -29.42
CA LEU A 539 16.42 -10.19 -28.45
C LEU A 539 15.78 -10.73 -27.17
N ILE A 540 16.33 -10.33 -26.03
CA ILE A 540 15.83 -10.72 -24.71
C ILE A 540 14.56 -9.93 -24.40
N GLU A 541 13.50 -10.64 -24.05
CA GLU A 541 12.23 -10.08 -23.59
C GLU A 541 12.07 -10.26 -22.08
N PRO A 542 11.45 -9.29 -21.38
CA PRO A 542 11.12 -9.43 -19.95
C PRO A 542 10.16 -10.60 -19.71
N ARG A 543 10.31 -11.31 -18.61
CA ARG A 543 9.44 -12.45 -18.25
C ARG A 543 8.35 -12.07 -17.25
N THR A 544 8.55 -10.98 -16.51
CA THR A 544 7.60 -10.47 -15.51
C THR A 544 6.45 -9.71 -16.16
N GLY A 545 5.21 -9.98 -15.75
CA GLY A 545 4.04 -9.22 -16.18
C GLY A 545 4.15 -7.73 -15.89
N LEU A 546 4.87 -7.34 -14.83
CA LEU A 546 5.17 -5.95 -14.48
C LEU A 546 5.96 -5.20 -15.57
N LEU A 547 6.83 -5.91 -16.29
CA LEU A 547 7.66 -5.34 -17.35
C LEU A 547 7.15 -5.65 -18.75
N ARG A 548 6.03 -6.35 -18.89
CA ARG A 548 5.40 -6.71 -20.18
C ARG A 548 4.25 -5.82 -20.70
N PRO A 549 3.85 -4.69 -20.08
CA PRO A 549 2.89 -3.78 -20.72
C PRO A 549 3.27 -3.48 -22.18
N GLY A 550 2.29 -3.60 -23.08
CA GLY A 550 2.47 -3.40 -24.51
C GLY A 550 3.22 -4.51 -25.28
N LEU A 551 3.70 -5.58 -24.63
CA LEU A 551 4.30 -6.73 -25.35
C LEU A 551 3.29 -7.83 -25.65
N ASP A 552 2.40 -8.09 -24.70
CA ASP A 552 1.39 -9.13 -24.82
C ASP A 552 0.14 -8.57 -25.50
N GLY A 553 -0.23 -9.13 -26.65
CA GLY A 553 -1.34 -8.65 -27.48
C GLY A 553 -0.89 -7.74 -28.62
N GLY A 554 -1.52 -7.88 -29.80
CA GLY A 554 -1.18 -7.08 -30.97
C GLY A 554 -2.01 -5.79 -31.04
N PRO A 555 -1.44 -4.66 -31.52
CA PRO A 555 -0.04 -4.45 -31.92
C PRO A 555 0.89 -4.16 -30.73
N VAL A 556 2.18 -4.55 -30.85
CA VAL A 556 3.21 -4.29 -29.83
C VAL A 556 3.39 -2.78 -29.63
N ALA A 557 3.34 -2.34 -28.38
CA ALA A 557 3.50 -0.96 -27.96
C ALA A 557 4.76 -0.75 -27.10
N LYS A 558 5.31 0.46 -27.16
CA LYS A 558 6.40 0.89 -26.29
C LYS A 558 5.89 1.00 -24.85
N PHE A 559 6.76 0.65 -23.90
CA PHE A 559 6.49 0.80 -22.48
C PHE A 559 7.42 1.86 -21.89
N PHE A 560 6.83 2.80 -21.16
CA PHE A 560 7.52 3.92 -20.52
C PHE A 560 7.20 3.92 -19.03
N VAL A 561 8.22 4.24 -18.23
CA VAL A 561 8.11 4.58 -16.81
C VAL A 561 8.61 6.01 -16.65
N HIS A 562 7.95 6.82 -15.81
CA HIS A 562 8.42 8.19 -15.59
C HIS A 562 9.76 8.18 -14.83
N GLU A 563 10.62 9.18 -15.08
CA GLU A 563 11.98 9.19 -14.51
C GLU A 563 11.95 9.35 -12.98
N GLU A 564 11.01 10.16 -12.48
CA GLU A 564 10.79 10.44 -11.07
C GLU A 564 10.48 9.18 -10.24
N GLU A 565 9.94 8.13 -10.87
CA GLU A 565 9.58 6.88 -10.20
C GLU A 565 10.80 6.04 -9.78
N VAL A 566 11.96 6.31 -10.37
CA VAL A 566 13.21 5.60 -10.07
C VAL A 566 14.19 6.59 -9.43
N PRO A 567 14.08 6.85 -8.11
CA PRO A 567 15.04 7.67 -7.38
C PRO A 567 16.41 6.99 -7.32
N ARG A 568 17.43 7.69 -6.78
CA ARG A 568 18.78 7.12 -6.56
C ARG A 568 18.79 5.87 -5.68
N ALA A 569 17.87 5.79 -4.72
CA ALA A 569 17.71 4.59 -3.90
C ALA A 569 17.20 3.36 -4.70
N GLY A 570 16.76 3.57 -5.95
CA GLY A 570 16.02 2.59 -6.73
C GLY A 570 14.65 2.28 -6.11
N ILE A 571 13.92 1.38 -6.74
CA ILE A 571 12.65 0.85 -6.22
C ILE A 571 12.62 -0.67 -6.36
N ARG A 572 11.78 -1.28 -5.52
CA ARG A 572 11.43 -2.69 -5.59
C ARG A 572 9.91 -2.80 -5.79
N VAL A 573 9.52 -3.50 -6.83
CA VAL A 573 8.12 -3.73 -7.19
C VAL A 573 7.83 -5.22 -7.12
N THR A 574 6.92 -5.63 -6.23
CA THR A 574 6.58 -7.04 -6.02
C THR A 574 5.12 -7.28 -6.35
N LYS A 575 4.83 -8.40 -7.02
CA LYS A 575 3.47 -8.85 -7.34
C LYS A 575 3.21 -10.19 -6.65
N SER A 576 2.17 -10.25 -5.82
CA SER A 576 1.90 -11.39 -4.94
C SER A 576 0.39 -11.64 -4.80
N PHE A 577 0.01 -12.90 -4.56
CA PHE A 577 -1.35 -13.20 -4.12
C PHE A 577 -1.54 -12.72 -2.69
N GLN A 578 -2.61 -12.00 -2.45
CA GLN A 578 -3.02 -11.53 -1.14
C GLN A 578 -4.35 -12.18 -0.74
N ARG A 579 -4.52 -12.40 0.55
CA ARG A 579 -5.75 -12.98 1.11
C ARG A 579 -6.15 -12.25 2.38
N THR A 580 -7.40 -11.83 2.46
CA THR A 580 -7.99 -11.34 3.72
C THR A 580 -9.37 -11.93 3.96
N ARG A 581 -9.89 -11.72 5.17
CA ARG A 581 -11.32 -11.91 5.47
C ARG A 581 -11.98 -10.55 5.60
N ALA A 582 -13.09 -10.37 4.91
CA ALA A 582 -13.94 -9.21 5.06
C ALA A 582 -14.66 -9.20 6.42
N THR A 583 -15.29 -8.07 6.75
CA THR A 583 -16.07 -7.89 7.97
C THR A 583 -17.28 -8.83 8.08
N ASN A 584 -17.77 -9.35 6.95
CA ASN A 584 -18.81 -10.38 6.87
C ASN A 584 -18.26 -11.82 7.02
N GLY A 585 -16.94 -11.99 7.14
CA GLY A 585 -16.26 -13.29 7.27
C GLY A 585 -15.88 -13.98 5.95
N GLU A 586 -16.32 -13.46 4.80
CA GLU A 586 -15.96 -13.98 3.48
C GLU A 586 -14.46 -13.82 3.21
N ALA A 587 -13.88 -14.79 2.51
CA ALA A 587 -12.47 -14.74 2.14
C ALA A 587 -12.33 -14.13 0.75
N HIS A 588 -11.43 -13.16 0.61
CA HIS A 588 -11.06 -12.59 -0.69
C HIS A 588 -9.61 -12.94 -0.99
N VAL A 589 -9.35 -13.42 -2.21
CA VAL A 589 -8.00 -13.62 -2.76
C VAL A 589 -7.85 -12.77 -4.00
N TRP A 590 -6.83 -11.92 -4.05
CA TRP A 590 -6.53 -11.08 -5.23
C TRP A 590 -5.05 -11.09 -5.51
N LEU A 591 -4.68 -10.66 -6.72
CA LEU A 591 -3.31 -10.39 -7.10
C LEU A 591 -3.09 -8.90 -6.98
N GLY A 592 -2.11 -8.49 -6.16
CA GLY A 592 -1.77 -7.08 -5.94
C GLY A 592 -0.29 -6.81 -6.18
N VAL A 593 0.06 -5.54 -6.32
CA VAL A 593 1.42 -5.04 -6.53
C VAL A 593 1.77 -4.09 -5.39
N ARG A 594 3.03 -4.11 -4.97
CA ARG A 594 3.55 -3.22 -3.95
C ARG A 594 4.82 -2.55 -4.43
N LYS A 595 4.94 -1.24 -4.22
CA LYS A 595 6.15 -0.45 -4.47
C LYS A 595 6.83 -0.15 -3.13
N GLN A 596 8.13 -0.43 -3.06
CA GLN A 596 8.99 -0.16 -1.92
C GLN A 596 10.25 0.57 -2.37
N VAL A 597 10.86 1.31 -1.46
CA VAL A 597 12.19 1.90 -1.68
C VAL A 597 13.21 0.79 -1.88
N GLY A 598 14.10 0.97 -2.85
CA GLY A 598 15.18 0.04 -3.15
C GLY A 598 16.33 0.10 -2.14
N ARG A 599 17.49 -0.43 -2.53
CA ARG A 599 18.70 -0.49 -1.69
C ARG A 599 19.87 0.32 -2.25
N GLY A 600 19.61 1.21 -3.20
CA GLY A 600 20.62 2.00 -3.91
C GLY A 600 20.91 1.52 -5.32
N GLU A 601 21.90 2.18 -5.91
CA GLU A 601 22.41 1.96 -7.26
C GLU A 601 23.08 0.58 -7.42
N ARG A 602 23.16 0.11 -8.66
CA ARG A 602 23.90 -1.12 -9.01
C ARG A 602 24.64 -0.92 -10.32
N SER A 603 25.77 -1.61 -10.46
CA SER A 603 26.47 -1.73 -11.73
C SER A 603 26.07 -3.02 -12.44
N SER A 604 25.71 -2.90 -13.70
CA SER A 604 25.45 -4.04 -14.60
C SER A 604 26.72 -4.74 -15.08
N GLY A 605 27.89 -4.10 -14.93
CA GLY A 605 29.12 -4.53 -15.59
C GLY A 605 29.11 -4.32 -17.11
N LEU A 606 28.12 -3.60 -17.65
CA LEU A 606 28.08 -3.23 -19.06
C LEU A 606 29.17 -2.20 -19.37
N SER A 607 30.06 -2.57 -20.28
CA SER A 607 31.13 -1.74 -20.81
C SER A 607 31.25 -1.99 -22.31
N PHE A 608 31.80 -1.00 -23.00
CA PHE A 608 32.01 -1.00 -24.44
C PHE A 608 33.48 -0.66 -24.72
N ASP A 609 34.00 -1.17 -25.83
CA ASP A 609 35.33 -0.84 -26.33
C ASP A 609 36.49 -1.16 -25.37
N ASP A 610 36.41 -2.32 -24.71
CA ASP A 610 37.45 -2.75 -23.77
C ASP A 610 38.62 -3.43 -24.48
N ILE A 611 39.84 -3.18 -23.99
CA ILE A 611 41.03 -3.95 -24.33
C ILE A 611 41.32 -4.88 -23.16
N VAL A 612 41.32 -6.19 -23.41
CA VAL A 612 41.57 -7.21 -22.38
C VAL A 612 42.79 -8.05 -22.75
N ASP A 613 43.58 -8.44 -21.75
CA ASP A 613 44.71 -9.33 -21.97
C ASP A 613 44.23 -10.71 -22.44
N VAL A 614 44.99 -11.31 -23.37
CA VAL A 614 44.78 -12.71 -23.76
C VAL A 614 45.41 -13.59 -22.68
N GLU A 615 44.62 -14.48 -22.06
CA GLU A 615 45.16 -15.49 -21.15
C GLU A 615 46.17 -16.36 -21.91
N LYS A 616 47.44 -16.27 -21.53
CA LYS A 616 48.46 -17.17 -22.04
C LYS A 616 48.24 -18.54 -21.42
N THR A 617 47.95 -19.53 -22.25
CA THR A 617 48.02 -20.95 -21.88
C THR A 617 49.48 -21.26 -21.52
N GLU A 618 49.77 -21.55 -20.24
CA GLU A 618 51.05 -22.17 -19.83
C GLU A 618 51.14 -23.63 -20.25
#